data_AF-E3FS51-F1
#
_entry.id   AF-E3FS51-F1
#
_cell.length_a   1.000
_cell.length_b   1.000
_cell.length_c   1.000
_cell.angle_alpha   90.00
_cell.angle_beta   90.00
_cell.angle_gamma   90.00
#
_symmetry.space_group_name_H-M   'P 1'
#
loop_
_entity.id
_entity.type
_entity.pdbx_description
1 polymer ?
#
loop_
_entity_poly.entity_id
_entity_poly.type
_entity_poly.pdbx_seq_one_letter_code
_entity_poly.pdbx_strand_id
1 'polypeptide(L)'
;MTVVRCLRWMFPHAVQSALLLGWVGLACGGSSEEKDTLAPVNVRVTGGVAAGESVTGRRTLLATAEDDSGKVAKVEFYVSGALVCTDGTDRNSGEAFSCAWDSASTAQGSHSLTARAYDAAGNASSSEPIAFSVPAPNRAPTVTGVTASPPSLDEGSATTLSVAASDPDGEPLTYTWTQSPLVPAGTFSEAGGVRTWTAPLLSSDTVFTLRVSVSDGRGGTAQASVPMKVVNVPALNRPPFVDEAIGAPTAPVVAGEAVMLSIGASDLDKDPLSYSWKTVPAGLGTFSDPASSYVQWRSPDITRNTRYTFQVTVSDGTASETRTVDVQVRIPSYAQDIQPLWVPTCTTCHSDDAAGGLNLQEGRSYASLVNMLGRGSCSSLKRVDPGNPDDSLLVQKISGDNCGGRMPQLDTEYFDKNPGELTRIRSWILLGAPNN
;
A
#
# COMPACT_ATOMS: atom_id res chain seq x y z
N MET A 1 -52.61 -1.65 51.56
CA MET A 1 -52.20 -1.87 50.17
C MET A 1 -53.05 -1.01 49.26
N THR A 2 -52.47 0.14 48.91
CA THR A 2 -52.48 0.85 47.63
C THR A 2 -53.66 0.77 46.64
N VAL A 3 -54.10 1.98 46.25
CA VAL A 3 -54.55 2.45 44.90
C VAL A 3 -56.06 2.54 44.60
N VAL A 4 -56.50 3.82 44.61
CA VAL A 4 -57.38 4.54 43.65
C VAL A 4 -58.91 4.62 43.89
N ARG A 5 -59.26 5.82 44.40
CA ARG A 5 -60.52 6.59 44.40
C ARG A 5 -60.93 7.03 42.97
N CYS A 6 -62.15 7.41 42.62
CA CYS A 6 -63.52 7.27 43.09
C CYS A 6 -64.41 7.73 41.91
N LEU A 7 -65.56 7.08 41.72
CA LEU A 7 -66.57 7.39 40.70
C LEU A 7 -67.63 8.38 41.24
N ARG A 8 -67.96 9.39 40.41
CA ARG A 8 -69.28 9.80 39.87
C ARG A 8 -70.50 10.11 40.81
N TRP A 9 -71.35 11.04 40.30
CA TRP A 9 -72.73 11.46 40.65
C TRP A 9 -72.88 12.60 41.69
N MET A 10 -73.86 13.52 41.71
CA MET A 10 -74.84 14.12 40.77
C MET A 10 -75.70 15.13 41.60
N PHE A 11 -75.77 16.43 41.22
CA PHE A 11 -76.80 17.50 41.52
C PHE A 11 -77.25 17.81 42.99
N PRO A 12 -78.08 18.86 43.33
CA PRO A 12 -78.52 20.12 42.66
C PRO A 12 -78.63 21.40 43.59
N HIS A 13 -79.20 22.50 43.02
CA HIS A 13 -79.92 23.67 43.65
C HIS A 13 -79.06 24.81 44.24
N ALA A 14 -79.39 26.12 44.20
CA ALA A 14 -80.57 26.89 43.76
C ALA A 14 -80.26 28.43 43.77
N VAL A 15 -80.94 29.17 42.86
CA VAL A 15 -81.66 30.47 43.04
C VAL A 15 -80.91 31.78 43.39
N GLN A 16 -81.07 32.81 42.53
CA GLN A 16 -81.47 34.23 42.74
C GLN A 16 -80.85 35.11 41.64
N SER A 17 -81.60 35.72 40.72
CA SER A 17 -82.43 36.94 40.80
C SER A 17 -81.78 38.16 40.13
N ALA A 18 -82.48 38.66 39.11
CA ALA A 18 -82.86 40.07 38.91
C ALA A 18 -81.86 41.16 38.43
N LEU A 19 -82.16 41.63 37.20
CA LEU A 19 -82.36 43.03 36.75
C LEU A 19 -81.20 43.90 36.20
N LEU A 20 -81.51 44.45 35.00
CA LEU A 20 -81.22 45.81 34.45
C LEU A 20 -79.75 46.12 34.07
N LEU A 21 -79.39 46.84 33.00
CA LEU A 21 -80.03 47.78 32.08
C LEU A 21 -79.29 47.70 30.72
N GLY A 22 -80.02 47.71 29.60
CA GLY A 22 -79.45 47.91 28.27
C GLY A 22 -79.28 49.40 27.95
N TRP A 23 -78.09 49.79 27.51
CA TRP A 23 -77.81 51.08 26.87
C TRP A 23 -77.16 50.82 25.51
N VAL A 24 -77.78 51.38 24.47
CA VAL A 24 -77.33 51.37 23.09
C VAL A 24 -76.19 52.37 22.93
N GLY A 25 -75.07 51.93 22.35
CA GLY A 25 -73.95 52.79 21.99
C GLY A 25 -73.31 52.29 20.70
N LEU A 26 -73.51 53.06 19.63
CA LEU A 26 -72.78 53.00 18.36
C LEU A 26 -71.28 52.75 18.57
N ALA A 27 -70.74 51.74 17.89
CA ALA A 27 -69.30 51.59 17.69
C ALA A 27 -68.96 51.78 16.21
N CYS A 28 -67.97 52.64 15.99
CA CYS A 28 -67.36 53.05 14.73
C CYS A 28 -66.80 51.90 13.88
N GLY A 29 -66.88 52.10 12.57
CA GLY A 29 -65.80 51.88 11.59
C GLY A 29 -64.79 50.77 11.87
N GLY A 30 -65.14 49.55 11.45
CA GLY A 30 -64.12 48.63 10.96
C GLY A 30 -63.69 49.09 9.57
N SER A 31 -62.43 49.44 9.40
CA SER A 31 -61.81 49.46 8.07
C SER A 31 -62.02 48.06 7.48
N SER A 32 -62.80 47.95 6.42
CA SER A 32 -62.76 46.78 5.57
C SER A 32 -61.32 46.66 5.07
N GLU A 33 -60.56 45.69 5.57
CA GLU A 33 -59.39 45.21 4.84
C GLU A 33 -59.90 44.87 3.44
N GLU A 34 -59.53 45.69 2.45
CA GLU A 34 -59.74 45.32 1.06
C GLU A 34 -58.97 44.02 0.87
N LYS A 35 -59.71 42.94 0.57
CA LYS A 35 -59.12 41.65 0.26
C LYS A 35 -58.17 41.87 -0.92
N ASP A 36 -56.90 41.56 -0.71
CA ASP A 36 -55.90 41.59 -1.77
C ASP A 36 -56.32 40.69 -2.95
N THR A 37 -56.24 41.25 -4.15
CA THR A 37 -56.64 40.60 -5.41
C THR A 37 -55.52 40.59 -6.46
N LEU A 38 -54.37 41.18 -6.17
CA LEU A 38 -53.24 41.23 -7.09
C LEU A 38 -52.36 40.01 -6.85
N ALA A 39 -51.89 39.42 -7.95
CA ALA A 39 -51.00 38.26 -7.88
C ALA A 39 -49.54 38.68 -7.97
N PRO A 40 -48.61 37.87 -7.44
CA PRO A 40 -47.18 38.12 -7.60
C PRO A 40 -46.79 38.33 -9.07
N VAL A 41 -45.88 39.26 -9.31
CA VAL A 41 -45.31 39.61 -10.62
C VAL A 41 -43.83 39.25 -10.69
N ASN A 42 -43.23 39.40 -11.88
CA ASN A 42 -41.80 39.16 -12.11
C ASN A 42 -41.30 37.76 -11.66
N VAL A 43 -42.18 36.75 -11.71
CA VAL A 43 -41.84 35.37 -11.36
C VAL A 43 -40.84 34.82 -12.38
N ARG A 44 -39.63 34.46 -11.94
CA ARG A 44 -38.54 33.99 -12.81
C ARG A 44 -37.79 32.85 -12.14
N VAL A 45 -37.49 31.81 -12.91
CA VAL A 45 -36.48 30.82 -12.53
C VAL A 45 -35.10 31.44 -12.81
N THR A 46 -34.26 31.48 -11.78
CA THR A 46 -32.97 32.19 -11.81
C THR A 46 -31.77 31.26 -11.72
N GLY A 47 -31.98 29.96 -11.46
CA GLY A 47 -30.90 28.99 -11.39
C GLY A 47 -31.36 27.55 -11.17
N GLY A 48 -30.40 26.62 -11.30
CA GLY A 48 -30.60 25.19 -11.12
C GLY A 48 -30.73 24.40 -12.42
N VAL A 49 -31.26 25.01 -13.49
CA VAL A 49 -31.36 24.46 -14.84
C VAL A 49 -31.24 25.58 -15.87
N ALA A 50 -30.45 25.37 -16.93
CA ALA A 50 -30.35 26.29 -18.06
C ALA A 50 -31.15 25.83 -19.29
N ALA A 51 -31.55 26.79 -20.14
CA ALA A 51 -32.27 26.48 -21.38
C ALA A 51 -31.43 25.58 -22.30
N GLY A 52 -31.97 24.42 -22.67
CA GLY A 52 -31.31 23.40 -23.50
C GLY A 52 -30.34 22.49 -22.75
N GLU A 53 -30.20 22.62 -21.42
CA GLU A 53 -29.30 21.76 -20.64
C GLU A 53 -29.76 20.30 -20.62
N SER A 54 -28.80 19.37 -20.64
CA SER A 54 -29.01 17.96 -20.29
C SER A 54 -28.71 17.77 -18.80
N VAL A 55 -29.75 17.54 -18.00
CA VAL A 55 -29.66 17.55 -16.54
C VAL A 55 -29.60 16.14 -15.98
N THR A 56 -28.60 15.88 -15.13
CA THR A 56 -28.46 14.64 -14.36
C THR A 56 -28.20 14.92 -12.88
N GLY A 57 -28.63 14.00 -12.02
CA GLY A 57 -28.45 14.06 -10.56
C GLY A 57 -29.28 15.14 -9.87
N ARG A 58 -28.86 15.47 -8.64
CA ARG A 58 -29.49 16.46 -7.75
C ARG A 58 -29.07 17.88 -8.11
N ARG A 59 -30.05 18.78 -8.19
CA ARG A 59 -29.90 20.21 -8.47
C ARG A 59 -30.63 21.05 -7.42
N THR A 60 -30.15 22.28 -7.23
CA THR A 60 -30.84 23.30 -6.44
C THR A 60 -31.53 24.27 -7.38
N LEU A 61 -32.85 24.25 -7.42
CA LEU A 61 -33.66 25.15 -8.23
C LEU A 61 -33.81 26.49 -7.51
N LEU A 62 -33.71 27.58 -8.25
CA LEU A 62 -33.81 28.94 -7.73
C LEU A 62 -34.84 29.75 -8.51
N ALA A 63 -35.64 30.54 -7.81
CA ALA A 63 -36.58 31.47 -8.42
C ALA A 63 -36.71 32.77 -7.60
N THR A 64 -37.20 33.82 -8.24
CA THR A 64 -37.55 35.11 -7.62
C THR A 64 -38.96 35.51 -8.04
N ALA A 65 -39.65 36.26 -7.19
CA ALA A 65 -40.96 36.84 -7.47
C ALA A 65 -41.13 38.13 -6.65
N GLU A 66 -42.02 39.00 -7.10
CA GLU A 66 -42.33 40.27 -6.45
C GLU A 66 -43.83 40.40 -6.23
N ASP A 67 -44.26 41.12 -5.21
CA ASP A 67 -45.68 41.34 -4.89
C ASP A 67 -45.87 42.76 -4.33
N ASP A 68 -47.06 43.35 -4.53
CA ASP A 68 -47.37 44.71 -4.08
C ASP A 68 -47.59 44.81 -2.57
N SER A 69 -47.91 43.70 -1.90
CA SER A 69 -47.90 43.59 -0.42
C SER A 69 -46.49 43.67 0.18
N GLY A 70 -45.45 43.55 -0.66
CA GLY A 70 -44.04 43.51 -0.24
C GLY A 70 -43.53 42.13 0.18
N LYS A 71 -44.37 41.08 0.14
CA LYS A 71 -44.04 39.72 0.54
C LYS A 71 -44.60 38.67 -0.43
N VAL A 72 -43.88 37.56 -0.58
CA VAL A 72 -44.33 36.37 -1.33
C VAL A 72 -44.32 35.17 -0.39
N ALA A 73 -45.48 34.55 -0.21
CA ALA A 73 -45.72 33.55 0.82
C ALA A 73 -45.07 32.20 0.51
N LYS A 74 -45.06 31.78 -0.76
CA LYS A 74 -44.40 30.54 -1.20
C LYS A 74 -44.13 30.52 -2.70
N VAL A 75 -43.17 29.68 -3.11
CA VAL A 75 -42.93 29.33 -4.52
C VAL A 75 -42.93 27.81 -4.70
N GLU A 76 -43.68 27.35 -5.68
CA GLU A 76 -43.76 25.96 -6.11
C GLU A 76 -43.03 25.79 -7.44
N PHE A 77 -42.19 24.76 -7.57
CA PHE A 77 -41.50 24.46 -8.82
C PHE A 77 -42.11 23.24 -9.49
N TYR A 78 -42.31 23.35 -10.80
CA TYR A 78 -42.97 22.34 -11.61
C TYR A 78 -42.07 21.89 -12.76
N VAL A 79 -41.97 20.58 -12.95
CA VAL A 79 -41.33 19.98 -14.13
C VAL A 79 -42.43 19.38 -15.00
N SER A 80 -42.60 19.94 -16.20
CA SER A 80 -43.65 19.54 -17.16
C SER A 80 -45.05 19.50 -16.55
N GLY A 81 -45.34 20.44 -15.64
CA GLY A 81 -46.62 20.53 -14.93
C GLY A 81 -46.75 19.66 -13.67
N ALA A 82 -45.79 18.79 -13.37
CA ALA A 82 -45.75 18.04 -12.11
C ALA A 82 -44.99 18.84 -11.04
N LEU A 83 -45.60 19.03 -9.87
CA LEU A 83 -44.96 19.68 -8.72
C LEU A 83 -43.78 18.83 -8.25
N VAL A 84 -42.56 19.37 -8.31
CA VAL A 84 -41.35 18.64 -7.89
C VAL A 84 -40.88 19.03 -6.51
N CYS A 85 -41.15 20.26 -6.08
CA CYS A 85 -40.76 20.77 -4.77
C CYS A 85 -41.49 22.09 -4.48
N THR A 86 -41.51 22.48 -3.21
CA THR A 86 -42.05 23.76 -2.75
C THR A 86 -41.08 24.41 -1.79
N ASP A 87 -40.88 25.71 -1.93
CA ASP A 87 -40.31 26.56 -0.90
C ASP A 87 -41.46 27.33 -0.23
N GLY A 88 -41.87 26.85 0.94
CA GLY A 88 -43.03 27.36 1.68
C GLY A 88 -42.72 28.48 2.67
N THR A 89 -41.53 29.08 2.59
CA THR A 89 -41.12 30.14 3.52
C THR A 89 -41.48 31.50 2.95
N ASP A 90 -42.25 32.29 3.71
CA ASP A 90 -42.57 33.67 3.36
C ASP A 90 -41.31 34.53 3.31
N ARG A 91 -41.16 35.32 2.24
CA ARG A 91 -39.97 36.14 1.96
C ARG A 91 -40.34 37.52 1.46
N ASN A 92 -39.40 38.46 1.60
CA ASN A 92 -39.61 39.79 1.06
C ASN A 92 -39.63 39.76 -0.48
N SER A 93 -40.39 40.67 -1.08
CA SER A 93 -40.47 40.85 -2.53
C SER A 93 -39.06 40.95 -3.16
N GLY A 94 -38.78 40.11 -4.16
CA GLY A 94 -37.49 40.03 -4.86
C GLY A 94 -36.46 39.07 -4.24
N GLU A 95 -36.70 38.50 -3.06
CA GLU A 95 -35.79 37.51 -2.47
C GLU A 95 -35.85 36.15 -3.20
N ALA A 96 -34.73 35.40 -3.13
CA ALA A 96 -34.62 34.10 -3.79
C ALA A 96 -35.30 32.98 -2.99
N PHE A 97 -36.10 32.19 -3.71
CA PHE A 97 -36.67 30.93 -3.27
C PHE A 97 -35.81 29.78 -3.79
N SER A 98 -35.66 28.73 -3.00
CA SER A 98 -34.78 27.61 -3.32
C SER A 98 -35.39 26.27 -2.95
N CYS A 99 -35.19 25.26 -3.78
CA CYS A 99 -35.53 23.89 -3.45
C CYS A 99 -34.51 22.90 -4.02
N ALA A 100 -34.41 21.71 -3.42
CA ALA A 100 -33.66 20.60 -4.00
C ALA A 100 -34.57 19.74 -4.87
N TRP A 101 -34.11 19.41 -6.08
CA TRP A 101 -34.76 18.50 -7.01
C TRP A 101 -33.75 17.49 -7.54
N ASP A 102 -34.16 16.23 -7.72
CA ASP A 102 -33.32 15.19 -8.30
C ASP A 102 -33.93 14.68 -9.61
N SER A 103 -33.20 14.86 -10.71
CA SER A 103 -33.62 14.42 -12.04
C SER A 103 -33.83 12.91 -12.14
N ALA A 104 -33.28 12.10 -11.22
CA ALA A 104 -33.53 10.66 -11.15
C ALA A 104 -35.03 10.31 -10.95
N SER A 105 -35.82 11.25 -10.44
CA SER A 105 -37.28 11.10 -10.28
C SER A 105 -38.09 11.52 -11.52
N THR A 106 -37.42 12.03 -12.55
CA THR A 106 -38.03 12.55 -13.78
C THR A 106 -37.77 11.56 -14.92
N ALA A 107 -38.78 11.31 -15.75
CA ALA A 107 -38.62 10.45 -16.92
C ALA A 107 -37.54 10.99 -17.87
N GLN A 108 -36.98 10.14 -18.72
CA GLN A 108 -36.08 10.60 -19.78
C GLN A 108 -36.84 11.40 -20.84
N GLY A 109 -36.17 12.37 -21.46
CA GLY A 109 -36.71 13.16 -22.56
C GLY A 109 -36.74 14.66 -22.28
N SER A 110 -37.51 15.39 -23.08
CA SER A 110 -37.64 16.84 -22.99
C SER A 110 -38.64 17.26 -21.92
N HIS A 111 -38.24 18.25 -21.13
CA HIS A 111 -39.02 18.79 -20.03
C HIS A 111 -38.97 20.32 -19.99
N SER A 112 -39.88 20.92 -19.23
CA SER A 112 -39.87 22.35 -18.95
C SER A 112 -39.95 22.61 -17.46
N LEU A 113 -39.10 23.50 -16.94
CA LEU A 113 -39.15 23.97 -15.56
C LEU A 113 -39.92 25.29 -15.48
N THR A 114 -40.91 25.37 -14.61
CA THR A 114 -41.61 26.61 -14.26
C THR A 114 -41.64 26.81 -12.75
N ALA A 115 -41.69 28.08 -12.31
CA ALA A 115 -41.95 28.45 -10.93
C ALA A 115 -43.31 29.13 -10.83
N ARG A 116 -44.09 28.81 -9.79
CA ARG A 116 -45.38 29.46 -9.49
C ARG A 116 -45.32 30.07 -8.10
N ALA A 117 -45.46 31.39 -8.02
CA ALA A 117 -45.43 32.15 -6.78
C ALA A 117 -46.85 32.43 -6.27
N TYR A 118 -47.00 32.48 -4.94
CA TYR A 118 -48.25 32.78 -4.27
C TYR A 118 -48.04 33.87 -3.21
N ASP A 119 -48.98 34.79 -3.10
CA ASP A 119 -49.08 35.73 -1.98
C ASP A 119 -49.83 35.10 -0.77
N ALA A 120 -50.05 35.89 0.29
CA ALA A 120 -50.77 35.46 1.49
C ALA A 120 -52.30 35.37 1.31
N ALA A 121 -52.86 36.08 0.34
CA ALA A 121 -54.28 36.05 -0.02
C ALA A 121 -54.64 34.87 -0.95
N GLY A 122 -53.62 34.18 -1.48
CA GLY A 122 -53.71 33.02 -2.35
C GLY A 122 -53.75 33.34 -3.85
N ASN A 123 -53.50 34.58 -4.27
CA ASN A 123 -53.35 34.87 -5.70
C ASN A 123 -51.99 34.34 -6.19
N ALA A 124 -51.88 34.04 -7.49
CA ALA A 124 -50.74 33.31 -8.00
C ALA A 124 -50.40 33.65 -9.46
N SER A 125 -49.10 33.64 -9.77
CA SER A 125 -48.55 33.81 -11.12
C SER A 125 -47.41 32.83 -11.38
N SER A 126 -47.10 32.58 -12.65
CA SER A 126 -46.07 31.61 -13.06
C SER A 126 -45.00 32.25 -13.94
N SER A 127 -43.78 31.71 -13.88
CA SER A 127 -42.70 32.09 -14.76
C SER A 127 -42.89 31.55 -16.18
N GLU A 128 -42.13 32.11 -17.12
CA GLU A 128 -41.87 31.45 -18.40
C GLU A 128 -41.18 30.09 -18.20
N PRO A 129 -41.44 29.10 -19.09
CA PRO A 129 -40.83 27.79 -19.02
C PRO A 129 -39.36 27.78 -19.47
N ILE A 130 -38.48 27.13 -18.71
CA ILE A 130 -37.11 26.81 -19.15
C ILE A 130 -37.10 25.38 -19.68
N ALA A 131 -36.87 25.23 -20.99
CA ALA A 131 -36.75 23.90 -21.61
C ALA A 131 -35.42 23.24 -21.24
N PHE A 132 -35.44 21.96 -20.90
CA PHE A 132 -34.26 21.13 -20.64
C PHE A 132 -34.54 19.67 -21.04
N SER A 133 -33.54 18.81 -20.90
CA SER A 133 -33.72 17.37 -21.12
C SER A 133 -33.11 16.55 -19.99
N VAL A 134 -33.69 15.38 -19.73
CA VAL A 134 -33.11 14.35 -18.86
C VAL A 134 -32.61 13.22 -19.77
N PRO A 135 -31.30 12.93 -19.81
CA PRO A 135 -30.77 11.88 -20.66
C PRO A 135 -31.12 10.49 -20.12
N ALA A 136 -31.09 9.49 -20.98
CA ALA A 136 -31.18 8.09 -20.56
C ALA A 136 -29.99 7.71 -19.66
N PRO A 137 -30.15 6.82 -18.67
CA PRO A 137 -29.03 6.29 -17.90
C PRO A 137 -28.01 5.59 -18.79
N ASN A 138 -26.72 5.88 -18.59
CA ASN A 138 -25.64 5.22 -19.32
C ASN A 138 -25.53 3.74 -18.92
N ARG A 139 -25.54 2.84 -19.89
CA ARG A 139 -25.38 1.41 -19.69
C ARG A 139 -23.95 1.02 -20.05
N ALA A 140 -23.33 0.22 -19.19
CA ALA A 140 -21.97 -0.24 -19.44
C ALA A 140 -21.88 -1.09 -20.72
N PRO A 141 -20.72 -1.08 -21.39
CA PRO A 141 -20.48 -1.94 -22.54
C PRO A 141 -20.50 -3.41 -22.16
N THR A 142 -20.62 -4.27 -23.16
CA THR A 142 -20.60 -5.74 -23.00
C THR A 142 -19.48 -6.33 -23.85
N VAL A 143 -18.76 -7.31 -23.30
CA VAL A 143 -17.77 -8.10 -24.04
C VAL A 143 -18.33 -9.51 -24.23
N THR A 144 -18.51 -9.92 -25.48
CA THR A 144 -19.09 -11.22 -25.84
C THR A 144 -18.04 -12.28 -26.14
N GLY A 145 -16.82 -11.86 -26.46
CA GLY A 145 -15.71 -12.79 -26.70
C GLY A 145 -14.36 -12.10 -26.75
N VAL A 146 -13.35 -12.83 -26.30
CA VAL A 146 -11.94 -12.48 -26.48
C VAL A 146 -11.21 -13.70 -27.00
N THR A 147 -10.43 -13.53 -28.05
CA THR A 147 -9.75 -14.63 -28.74
C THR A 147 -8.30 -14.29 -29.00
N ALA A 148 -7.47 -15.32 -29.08
CA ALA A 148 -6.08 -15.24 -29.49
C ALA A 148 -5.83 -16.29 -30.58
N SER A 149 -5.21 -15.88 -31.68
CA SER A 149 -4.89 -16.75 -32.82
C SER A 149 -3.45 -16.51 -33.30
N PRO A 150 -2.55 -17.50 -33.15
CA PRO A 150 -2.76 -18.82 -32.53
C PRO A 150 -2.95 -18.73 -30.99
N PRO A 151 -3.56 -19.75 -30.33
CA PRO A 151 -3.78 -19.78 -28.87
C PRO A 151 -2.55 -20.27 -28.07
N SER A 152 -1.54 -20.76 -28.76
CA SER A 152 -0.23 -21.12 -28.21
C SER A 152 0.85 -20.81 -29.23
N LEU A 153 2.03 -20.42 -28.75
CA LEU A 153 3.15 -20.04 -29.59
C LEU A 153 4.47 -20.25 -28.87
N ASP A 154 5.54 -20.29 -29.66
CA ASP A 154 6.91 -20.29 -29.14
C ASP A 154 7.30 -18.88 -28.70
N GLU A 155 8.19 -18.75 -27.73
CA GLU A 155 8.73 -17.46 -27.31
C GLU A 155 9.24 -16.60 -28.49
N GLY A 156 9.09 -15.28 -28.39
CA GLY A 156 9.40 -14.34 -29.48
C GLY A 156 8.42 -14.35 -30.65
N SER A 157 7.51 -15.31 -30.75
CA SER A 157 6.43 -15.32 -31.76
C SER A 157 5.26 -14.44 -31.34
N ALA A 158 4.35 -14.16 -32.28
CA ALA A 158 3.24 -13.26 -32.08
C ALA A 158 1.87 -13.93 -32.26
N THR A 159 0.87 -13.46 -31.53
CA THR A 159 -0.54 -13.83 -31.66
C THR A 159 -1.39 -12.60 -31.95
N THR A 160 -2.45 -12.78 -32.75
CA THR A 160 -3.48 -11.76 -32.93
C THR A 160 -4.57 -11.94 -31.88
N LEU A 161 -4.79 -10.89 -31.10
CA LEU A 161 -5.86 -10.73 -30.13
C LEU A 161 -7.03 -10.01 -30.79
N SER A 162 -8.23 -10.52 -30.57
CA SER A 162 -9.48 -9.89 -31.04
C SER A 162 -10.52 -9.92 -29.93
N VAL A 163 -11.14 -8.75 -29.68
CA VAL A 163 -12.26 -8.61 -28.75
C VAL A 163 -13.54 -8.26 -29.51
N ALA A 164 -14.62 -8.96 -29.18
CA ALA A 164 -15.98 -8.62 -29.61
C ALA A 164 -16.68 -7.90 -28.46
N ALA A 165 -16.90 -6.59 -28.61
CA ALA A 165 -17.56 -5.75 -27.62
C ALA A 165 -18.59 -4.83 -28.28
N SER A 166 -19.64 -4.48 -27.54
CA SER A 166 -20.69 -3.58 -27.99
C SER A 166 -21.20 -2.73 -26.83
N ASP A 167 -21.52 -1.48 -27.13
CA ASP A 167 -22.19 -0.58 -26.21
C ASP A 167 -23.70 -0.53 -26.50
N PRO A 168 -24.58 -0.73 -25.51
CA PRO A 168 -26.02 -0.63 -25.71
C PRO A 168 -26.52 0.76 -26.11
N ASP A 169 -25.80 1.82 -25.77
CA ASP A 169 -26.13 3.22 -26.02
C ASP A 169 -25.41 3.79 -27.26
N GLY A 170 -24.48 3.03 -27.84
CA GLY A 170 -23.83 3.31 -29.12
C GLY A 170 -22.53 4.13 -29.02
N GLU A 171 -21.99 4.27 -27.81
CA GLU A 171 -20.79 5.02 -27.51
C GLU A 171 -19.55 4.38 -28.18
N PRO A 172 -18.58 5.20 -28.63
CA PRO A 172 -17.31 4.69 -29.12
C PRO A 172 -16.52 4.04 -27.98
N LEU A 173 -16.09 2.80 -28.21
CA LEU A 173 -15.38 2.01 -27.21
C LEU A 173 -13.87 2.20 -27.28
N THR A 174 -13.24 2.28 -26.12
CA THR A 174 -11.78 2.31 -25.96
C THR A 174 -11.28 1.01 -25.32
N TYR A 175 -10.08 0.57 -25.73
CA TYR A 175 -9.54 -0.75 -25.38
C TYR A 175 -8.13 -0.65 -24.78
N THR A 176 -7.97 -1.18 -23.58
CA THR A 176 -6.67 -1.24 -22.88
C THR A 176 -6.32 -2.70 -22.60
N TRP A 177 -5.16 -3.13 -23.07
CA TRP A 177 -4.67 -4.50 -22.89
C TRP A 177 -3.56 -4.56 -21.83
N THR A 178 -3.57 -5.62 -21.03
CA THR A 178 -2.55 -5.92 -20.02
C THR A 178 -2.23 -7.42 -20.02
N GLN A 179 -1.11 -7.78 -19.40
CA GLN A 179 -0.70 -9.18 -19.22
C GLN A 179 -0.45 -9.51 -17.74
N SER A 180 -0.53 -10.79 -17.41
CA SER A 180 -0.06 -11.37 -16.15
C SER A 180 0.58 -12.74 -16.45
N PRO A 181 1.80 -13.05 -15.96
CA PRO A 181 2.66 -12.22 -15.11
C PRO A 181 3.16 -10.95 -15.83
N LEU A 182 3.58 -9.95 -15.05
CA LEU A 182 4.09 -8.67 -15.58
C LEU A 182 5.51 -8.79 -16.13
N VAL A 183 6.29 -9.74 -15.60
CA VAL A 183 7.68 -10.01 -16.01
C VAL A 183 7.81 -11.53 -16.22
N PRO A 184 8.43 -11.97 -17.33
CA PRO A 184 8.93 -11.17 -18.44
C PRO A 184 7.78 -10.53 -19.26
N ALA A 185 8.03 -9.34 -19.83
CA ALA A 185 7.00 -8.52 -20.48
C ALA A 185 6.97 -8.72 -22.00
N GLY A 186 5.82 -9.15 -22.54
CA GLY A 186 5.57 -9.15 -23.98
C GLY A 186 5.24 -7.76 -24.51
N THR A 187 5.09 -7.64 -25.83
CA THR A 187 4.83 -6.35 -26.48
C THR A 187 3.49 -6.35 -27.19
N PHE A 188 2.68 -5.30 -26.95
CA PHE A 188 1.41 -5.08 -27.62
C PHE A 188 1.61 -4.07 -28.77
N SER A 189 1.01 -4.31 -29.95
CA SER A 189 0.99 -3.35 -31.06
C SER A 189 0.07 -2.14 -30.76
N GLU A 190 -0.15 -1.23 -31.71
CA GLU A 190 -0.95 0.01 -31.50
C GLU A 190 -2.44 -0.20 -31.12
N ALA A 191 -3.13 0.91 -30.81
CA ALA A 191 -4.48 0.97 -30.25
C ALA A 191 -5.58 0.25 -31.07
N GLY A 192 -6.56 -0.36 -30.38
CA GLY A 192 -7.73 -0.97 -31.03
C GLY A 192 -8.23 -2.27 -30.38
N GLY A 193 -9.38 -2.75 -30.87
CA GLY A 193 -10.00 -4.02 -30.46
C GLY A 193 -9.37 -5.26 -31.11
N VAL A 194 -8.65 -5.08 -32.23
CA VAL A 194 -7.76 -6.10 -32.81
C VAL A 194 -6.33 -5.63 -32.61
N ARG A 195 -5.48 -6.49 -32.06
CA ARG A 195 -4.10 -6.14 -31.72
C ARG A 195 -3.18 -7.36 -31.80
N THR A 196 -1.90 -7.14 -32.01
CA THR A 196 -0.90 -8.21 -31.89
C THR A 196 -0.23 -8.16 -30.52
N TRP A 197 0.00 -9.33 -29.92
CA TRP A 197 0.88 -9.49 -28.76
C TRP A 197 2.04 -10.42 -29.13
N THR A 198 3.26 -9.95 -28.95
CA THR A 198 4.48 -10.74 -29.16
C THR A 198 5.00 -11.22 -27.82
N ALA A 199 5.21 -12.54 -27.69
CA ALA A 199 5.71 -13.13 -26.45
C ALA A 199 7.15 -12.68 -26.15
N PRO A 200 7.48 -12.48 -24.86
CA PRO A 200 8.86 -12.31 -24.46
C PRO A 200 9.64 -13.62 -24.63
N LEU A 201 10.97 -13.53 -24.47
CA LEU A 201 11.81 -14.69 -24.19
C LEU A 201 11.56 -15.18 -22.76
N LEU A 202 11.66 -16.48 -22.57
CA LEU A 202 11.36 -17.19 -21.33
C LEU A 202 12.54 -18.07 -20.93
N SER A 203 12.59 -18.44 -19.65
CA SER A 203 13.47 -19.50 -19.15
C SER A 203 12.74 -20.82 -18.89
N SER A 204 11.42 -20.83 -19.06
CA SER A 204 10.56 -22.02 -18.96
C SER A 204 9.18 -21.75 -19.57
N ASP A 205 8.47 -22.81 -19.97
CA ASP A 205 7.08 -22.73 -20.43
C ASP A 205 6.22 -21.90 -19.47
N THR A 206 5.57 -20.86 -20.00
CA THR A 206 4.80 -19.91 -19.20
C THR A 206 3.42 -19.70 -19.81
N VAL A 207 2.40 -19.67 -18.95
CA VAL A 207 1.04 -19.31 -19.35
C VAL A 207 0.77 -17.86 -18.94
N PHE A 208 0.57 -16.99 -19.93
CA PHE A 208 0.15 -15.62 -19.71
C PHE A 208 -1.37 -15.50 -19.71
N THR A 209 -1.91 -14.61 -18.88
CA THR A 209 -3.29 -14.15 -18.96
C THR A 209 -3.29 -12.76 -19.60
N LEU A 210 -3.82 -12.65 -20.81
CA LEU A 210 -3.95 -11.39 -21.53
C LEU A 210 -5.34 -10.83 -21.29
N ARG A 211 -5.44 -9.68 -20.62
CA ARG A 211 -6.70 -9.04 -20.21
C ARG A 211 -6.96 -7.80 -21.06
N VAL A 212 -8.20 -7.63 -21.51
CA VAL A 212 -8.70 -6.41 -22.12
C VAL A 212 -9.70 -5.72 -21.19
N SER A 213 -9.57 -4.40 -21.06
CA SER A 213 -10.55 -3.52 -20.43
C SER A 213 -11.15 -2.61 -21.49
N VAL A 214 -12.48 -2.58 -21.54
CA VAL A 214 -13.28 -1.82 -22.50
C VAL A 214 -14.02 -0.71 -21.74
N SER A 215 -13.99 0.52 -22.26
CA SER A 215 -14.66 1.68 -21.65
C SER A 215 -15.44 2.48 -22.69
N ASP A 216 -16.63 2.94 -22.30
CA ASP A 216 -17.53 3.81 -23.08
C ASP A 216 -17.20 5.31 -22.95
N GLY A 217 -16.23 5.67 -22.10
CA GLY A 217 -15.88 7.07 -21.81
C GLY A 217 -16.89 7.84 -20.97
N ARG A 218 -17.99 7.21 -20.57
CA ARG A 218 -19.06 7.75 -19.70
C ARG A 218 -19.14 7.06 -18.33
N GLY A 219 -18.17 6.19 -18.04
CA GLY A 219 -17.99 5.54 -16.75
C GLY A 219 -18.42 4.08 -16.73
N GLY A 220 -19.01 3.57 -17.82
CA GLY A 220 -19.26 2.15 -17.99
C GLY A 220 -17.99 1.42 -18.46
N THR A 221 -17.73 0.27 -17.85
CA THR A 221 -16.56 -0.56 -18.22
C THR A 221 -16.92 -2.04 -18.24
N ALA A 222 -16.20 -2.79 -19.07
CA ALA A 222 -16.27 -4.24 -19.14
C ALA A 222 -14.87 -4.84 -19.32
N GLN A 223 -14.69 -6.11 -18.95
CA GLN A 223 -13.39 -6.78 -19.04
C GLN A 223 -13.55 -8.22 -19.54
N ALA A 224 -12.51 -8.72 -20.22
CA ALA A 224 -12.37 -10.12 -20.56
C ALA A 224 -10.89 -10.52 -20.57
N SER A 225 -10.61 -11.82 -20.54
CA SER A 225 -9.25 -12.35 -20.59
C SER A 225 -9.15 -13.62 -21.40
N VAL A 226 -8.00 -13.82 -22.05
CA VAL A 226 -7.64 -15.05 -22.78
C VAL A 226 -6.32 -15.60 -22.25
N PRO A 227 -6.23 -16.91 -21.94
CA PRO A 227 -4.96 -17.53 -21.60
C PRO A 227 -4.12 -17.71 -22.88
N MET A 228 -2.81 -17.54 -22.74
CA MET A 228 -1.83 -17.68 -23.81
C MET A 228 -0.70 -18.58 -23.32
N LYS A 229 -0.58 -19.78 -23.90
CA LYS A 229 0.53 -20.67 -23.59
C LYS A 229 1.74 -20.29 -24.46
N VAL A 230 2.83 -19.91 -23.83
CA VAL A 230 4.10 -19.65 -24.50
C VAL A 230 5.07 -20.76 -24.14
N VAL A 231 5.58 -21.44 -25.15
CA VAL A 231 6.56 -22.52 -25.01
C VAL A 231 7.95 -21.91 -25.08
N ASN A 232 8.80 -22.24 -24.10
CA ASN A 232 10.21 -21.89 -24.17
C ASN A 232 10.90 -22.78 -25.23
N VAL A 233 11.75 -22.19 -26.06
CA VAL A 233 12.48 -22.89 -27.11
C VAL A 233 13.99 -22.78 -26.82
N PRO A 234 14.57 -23.75 -26.11
CA PRO A 234 15.98 -23.70 -25.66
C PRO A 234 17.00 -23.50 -26.78
N ALA A 235 16.66 -23.83 -28.03
CA ALA A 235 17.56 -23.64 -29.18
C ALA A 235 17.85 -22.16 -29.51
N LEU A 236 17.06 -21.23 -28.99
CA LEU A 236 17.26 -19.79 -29.18
C LEU A 236 18.01 -19.12 -28.01
N ASN A 237 18.07 -19.78 -26.84
CA ASN A 237 18.72 -19.28 -25.63
C ASN A 237 20.24 -19.24 -25.79
N ARG A 238 20.88 -18.10 -25.51
CA ARG A 238 22.33 -18.01 -25.38
C ARG A 238 22.70 -18.06 -23.90
N PRO A 239 23.65 -18.91 -23.49
CA PRO A 239 24.01 -19.02 -22.08
C PRO A 239 24.56 -17.69 -21.54
N PRO A 240 24.48 -17.47 -20.22
CA PRO A 240 24.97 -16.25 -19.61
C PRO A 240 26.48 -16.14 -19.80
N PHE A 241 26.94 -14.94 -20.14
CA PHE A 241 28.36 -14.61 -20.07
C PHE A 241 28.73 -14.35 -18.61
N VAL A 242 29.64 -15.15 -18.06
CA VAL A 242 30.18 -14.98 -16.69
C VAL A 242 31.66 -14.66 -16.78
N ASP A 243 32.07 -13.62 -16.06
CA ASP A 243 33.47 -13.20 -15.97
C ASP A 243 34.39 -14.38 -15.65
N GLU A 244 35.62 -14.32 -16.15
CA GLU A 244 36.58 -15.42 -16.02
C GLU A 244 36.93 -15.70 -14.55
N ALA A 245 37.05 -14.64 -13.75
CA ALA A 245 37.51 -14.72 -12.37
C ALA A 245 36.50 -14.11 -11.39
N ILE A 246 36.37 -14.77 -10.24
CA ILE A 246 35.69 -14.21 -9.08
C ILE A 246 36.59 -13.16 -8.43
N GLY A 247 36.04 -11.97 -8.16
CA GLY A 247 36.67 -10.98 -7.32
C GLY A 247 36.75 -11.50 -5.88
N ALA A 248 37.97 -11.68 -5.37
CA ALA A 248 38.22 -12.19 -4.03
C ALA A 248 39.53 -11.61 -3.45
N PRO A 249 39.72 -11.61 -2.12
CA PRO A 249 40.97 -11.23 -1.51
C PRO A 249 42.13 -12.14 -1.95
N THR A 250 43.25 -11.54 -2.33
CA THR A 250 44.47 -12.28 -2.74
C THR A 250 45.41 -12.54 -1.55
N ALA A 251 45.34 -11.72 -0.50
CA ALA A 251 46.07 -11.93 0.73
C ALA A 251 45.32 -12.87 1.68
N PRO A 252 46.03 -13.63 2.55
CA PRO A 252 45.38 -14.44 3.58
C PRO A 252 44.51 -13.60 4.52
N VAL A 253 43.27 -14.02 4.69
CA VAL A 253 42.26 -13.40 5.57
C VAL A 253 42.28 -14.06 6.94
N VAL A 254 42.00 -13.32 8.02
CA VAL A 254 41.99 -13.90 9.37
C VAL A 254 40.70 -14.67 9.62
N ALA A 255 40.74 -15.76 10.38
CA ALA A 255 39.53 -16.43 10.84
C ALA A 255 38.49 -15.45 11.41
N GLY A 256 37.24 -15.58 10.96
CA GLY A 256 36.11 -14.73 11.34
C GLY A 256 36.02 -13.38 10.59
N GLU A 257 37.08 -12.93 9.93
CA GLU A 257 37.03 -11.75 9.08
C GLU A 257 36.13 -11.99 7.85
N ALA A 258 35.56 -10.90 7.34
CA ALA A 258 34.64 -10.92 6.23
C ALA A 258 35.38 -11.10 4.90
N VAL A 259 35.12 -12.20 4.19
CA VAL A 259 35.57 -12.40 2.81
C VAL A 259 34.50 -11.83 1.88
N MET A 260 34.84 -10.79 1.12
CA MET A 260 33.98 -10.25 0.06
C MET A 260 34.24 -11.00 -1.24
N LEU A 261 33.17 -11.51 -1.87
CA LEU A 261 33.23 -12.21 -3.15
C LEU A 261 32.30 -11.52 -4.15
N SER A 262 32.75 -11.35 -5.38
CA SER A 262 31.94 -10.77 -6.45
C SER A 262 32.17 -11.45 -7.80
N ILE A 263 31.15 -11.45 -8.65
CA ILE A 263 31.26 -11.94 -10.03
C ILE A 263 30.42 -11.07 -10.96
N GLY A 264 31.00 -10.65 -12.09
CA GLY A 264 30.24 -10.01 -13.16
C GLY A 264 29.61 -11.06 -14.07
N ALA A 265 28.37 -10.81 -14.48
CA ALA A 265 27.69 -11.61 -15.48
C ALA A 265 26.74 -10.75 -16.31
N SER A 266 26.53 -11.14 -17.56
CA SER A 266 25.56 -10.51 -18.46
C SER A 266 24.90 -11.55 -19.37
N ASP A 267 23.74 -11.21 -19.88
CA ASP A 267 22.98 -12.07 -20.78
C ASP A 267 22.59 -11.29 -22.05
N LEU A 268 22.84 -11.89 -23.22
CA LEU A 268 22.58 -11.23 -24.50
C LEU A 268 21.10 -11.23 -24.88
N ASP A 269 20.33 -12.17 -24.34
CA ASP A 269 18.88 -12.29 -24.48
C ASP A 269 18.13 -11.45 -23.44
N LYS A 270 18.87 -10.92 -22.46
CA LYS A 270 18.42 -10.11 -21.32
C LYS A 270 17.55 -10.91 -20.34
N ASP A 271 17.80 -12.20 -20.27
CA ASP A 271 17.16 -13.06 -19.30
C ASP A 271 17.59 -12.69 -17.87
N PRO A 272 16.68 -12.76 -16.88
CA PRO A 272 17.03 -12.51 -15.49
C PRO A 272 18.05 -13.53 -14.98
N LEU A 273 19.17 -13.05 -14.44
CA LEU A 273 20.22 -13.91 -13.90
C LEU A 273 19.99 -14.23 -12.42
N SER A 274 20.25 -15.48 -12.06
CA SER A 274 20.25 -15.99 -10.69
C SER A 274 21.64 -16.48 -10.30
N TYR A 275 22.00 -16.32 -9.01
CA TYR A 275 23.30 -16.70 -8.47
C TYR A 275 23.14 -17.75 -7.37
N SER A 276 24.12 -18.64 -7.25
CA SER A 276 24.18 -19.61 -6.15
C SER A 276 25.61 -19.78 -5.69
N TRP A 277 25.92 -19.24 -4.51
CA TRP A 277 27.23 -19.36 -3.87
C TRP A 277 27.27 -20.52 -2.88
N LYS A 278 28.36 -21.28 -2.92
CA LYS A 278 28.68 -22.30 -1.91
C LYS A 278 30.18 -22.45 -1.72
N THR A 279 30.56 -22.98 -0.57
CA THR A 279 31.89 -23.55 -0.36
C THR A 279 31.96 -24.95 -0.96
N VAL A 280 33.17 -25.42 -1.30
CA VAL A 280 33.44 -26.78 -1.74
C VAL A 280 34.47 -27.40 -0.78
N PRO A 281 34.10 -28.40 0.04
CA PRO A 281 32.76 -28.99 0.18
C PRO A 281 31.74 -28.00 0.77
N ALA A 282 30.45 -28.26 0.50
CA ALA A 282 29.36 -27.38 0.92
C ALA A 282 29.16 -27.39 2.44
N GLY A 283 28.64 -26.27 2.97
CA GLY A 283 28.29 -26.12 4.38
C GLY A 283 29.43 -25.60 5.27
N LEU A 284 30.56 -25.21 4.70
CA LEU A 284 31.64 -24.58 5.46
C LEU A 284 31.46 -23.06 5.54
N GLY A 285 31.45 -22.54 6.77
CA GLY A 285 31.28 -21.12 7.06
C GLY A 285 29.85 -20.62 6.78
N THR A 286 29.69 -19.30 6.73
CA THR A 286 28.37 -18.67 6.58
C THR A 286 28.39 -17.57 5.53
N PHE A 287 27.37 -17.55 4.66
CA PHE A 287 27.11 -16.47 3.70
C PHE A 287 26.01 -15.54 4.21
N SER A 288 26.08 -14.25 3.89
CA SER A 288 25.02 -13.29 4.21
C SER A 288 23.83 -13.36 3.24
N ASP A 289 24.12 -13.48 1.94
CA ASP A 289 23.12 -13.55 0.86
C ASP A 289 23.71 -14.35 -0.32
N PRO A 290 23.64 -15.69 -0.31
CA PRO A 290 24.29 -16.52 -1.32
C PRO A 290 23.62 -16.47 -2.71
N ALA A 291 22.60 -15.63 -2.92
CA ALA A 291 21.86 -15.49 -4.17
C ALA A 291 22.16 -14.19 -4.95
N SER A 292 23.17 -13.43 -4.53
CA SER A 292 23.57 -12.16 -5.14
C SER A 292 24.87 -12.27 -5.97
N SER A 293 25.10 -11.30 -6.86
CA SER A 293 26.38 -11.15 -7.59
C SER A 293 27.53 -10.68 -6.68
N TYR A 294 27.21 -10.17 -5.49
CA TYR A 294 28.15 -9.73 -4.46
C TYR A 294 27.74 -10.32 -3.12
N VAL A 295 28.64 -11.06 -2.48
CA VAL A 295 28.35 -11.78 -1.23
C VAL A 295 29.45 -11.61 -0.20
N GLN A 296 29.06 -11.67 1.07
CA GLN A 296 29.98 -11.77 2.20
C GLN A 296 29.96 -13.20 2.75
N TRP A 297 31.15 -13.74 3.00
CA TRP A 297 31.35 -15.00 3.69
C TRP A 297 32.20 -14.83 4.94
N ARG A 298 31.96 -15.64 5.98
CA ARG A 298 32.81 -15.73 7.17
C ARG A 298 33.19 -17.19 7.43
N SER A 299 34.43 -17.39 7.84
CA SER A 299 34.94 -18.73 8.16
C SER A 299 34.27 -19.30 9.41
N PRO A 300 34.20 -20.63 9.55
CA PRO A 300 33.97 -21.26 10.85
C PRO A 300 35.21 -21.11 11.75
N ASP A 301 35.14 -21.68 12.95
CA ASP A 301 36.30 -21.89 13.82
C ASP A 301 37.33 -22.79 13.11
N ILE A 302 38.61 -22.40 13.15
CA ILE A 302 39.70 -23.17 12.50
C ILE A 302 40.86 -23.45 13.45
N THR A 303 41.54 -24.58 13.23
CA THR A 303 42.72 -25.02 14.01
C THR A 303 44.04 -24.92 13.25
N ARG A 304 43.98 -24.58 11.95
CA ARG A 304 45.15 -24.43 11.07
C ARG A 304 44.80 -23.51 9.90
N ASN A 305 45.82 -22.96 9.25
CA ASN A 305 45.66 -22.27 7.97
C ASN A 305 44.91 -23.20 6.99
N THR A 306 43.82 -22.70 6.44
CA THR A 306 42.87 -23.49 5.64
C THR A 306 42.57 -22.76 4.35
N ARG A 307 42.63 -23.50 3.25
CA ARG A 307 42.19 -23.05 1.92
C ARG A 307 40.70 -23.34 1.79
N TYR A 308 39.91 -22.33 1.48
CA TYR A 308 38.49 -22.49 1.14
C TYR A 308 38.31 -22.26 -0.36
N THR A 309 37.69 -23.23 -1.02
CA THR A 309 37.28 -23.10 -2.42
C THR A 309 35.83 -22.64 -2.44
N PHE A 310 35.59 -21.49 -3.07
CA PHE A 310 34.26 -20.96 -3.34
C PHE A 310 33.83 -21.34 -4.75
N GLN A 311 32.55 -21.63 -4.92
CA GLN A 311 31.92 -21.88 -6.20
C GLN A 311 30.70 -20.97 -6.33
N VAL A 312 30.58 -20.28 -7.46
CA VAL A 312 29.37 -19.57 -7.87
C VAL A 312 28.83 -20.21 -9.14
N THR A 313 27.53 -20.50 -9.16
CA THR A 313 26.80 -20.86 -10.37
C THR A 313 25.88 -19.69 -10.73
N VAL A 314 25.99 -19.21 -11.97
CA VAL A 314 25.13 -18.16 -12.54
C VAL A 314 24.23 -18.81 -13.59
N SER A 315 22.93 -18.55 -13.53
CA SER A 315 21.93 -19.20 -14.40
C SER A 315 20.95 -18.17 -14.95
N ASP A 316 20.64 -18.25 -16.25
CA ASP A 316 19.54 -17.54 -16.91
C ASP A 316 18.18 -18.27 -16.72
N GLY A 317 18.23 -19.50 -16.19
CA GLY A 317 17.09 -20.37 -15.92
C GLY A 317 16.95 -21.53 -16.92
N THR A 318 17.67 -21.46 -18.06
CA THR A 318 17.78 -22.48 -19.09
C THR A 318 19.18 -23.12 -19.09
N ALA A 319 20.21 -22.29 -19.07
CA ALA A 319 21.62 -22.63 -19.03
C ALA A 319 22.31 -22.04 -17.79
N SER A 320 23.46 -22.61 -17.43
CA SER A 320 24.23 -22.11 -16.30
C SER A 320 25.73 -22.24 -16.53
N GLU A 321 26.46 -21.31 -15.95
CA GLU A 321 27.91 -21.24 -15.95
C GLU A 321 28.41 -21.23 -14.52
N THR A 322 29.59 -21.83 -14.29
CA THR A 322 30.14 -21.98 -12.94
C THR A 322 31.59 -21.52 -12.90
N ARG A 323 31.96 -20.83 -11.81
CA ARG A 323 33.33 -20.39 -11.52
C ARG A 323 33.74 -20.80 -10.12
N THR A 324 35.04 -20.95 -9.91
CA THR A 324 35.61 -21.26 -8.59
C THR A 324 36.80 -20.38 -8.27
N VAL A 325 36.99 -20.06 -6.99
CA VAL A 325 38.17 -19.34 -6.51
C VAL A 325 38.59 -19.87 -5.14
N ASP A 326 39.89 -19.88 -4.89
CA ASP A 326 40.45 -20.25 -3.58
C ASP A 326 40.83 -19.01 -2.78
N VAL A 327 40.47 -19.00 -1.50
CA VAL A 327 40.92 -17.99 -0.53
C VAL A 327 41.64 -18.69 0.62
N GLN A 328 42.78 -18.12 1.02
CA GLN A 328 43.51 -18.55 2.20
C GLN A 328 42.92 -17.89 3.44
N VAL A 329 42.51 -18.69 4.42
CA VAL A 329 42.17 -18.22 5.75
C VAL A 329 43.24 -18.69 6.71
N ARG A 330 43.89 -17.74 7.38
CA ARG A 330 44.94 -18.02 8.36
C ARG A 330 44.41 -18.04 9.78
N ILE A 331 45.06 -18.82 10.63
CA ILE A 331 44.86 -18.76 12.06
C ILE A 331 45.22 -17.35 12.60
N PRO A 332 44.50 -16.87 13.62
CA PRO A 332 44.83 -15.63 14.30
C PRO A 332 46.08 -15.78 15.19
N SER A 333 46.90 -14.75 15.20
CA SER A 333 48.00 -14.53 16.14
C SER A 333 47.54 -13.69 17.33
N TYR A 334 48.16 -13.89 18.50
CA TYR A 334 47.75 -13.13 19.66
C TYR A 334 48.06 -11.63 19.49
N ALA A 335 49.30 -11.30 19.13
CA ALA A 335 49.75 -9.92 19.06
C ALA A 335 49.00 -9.09 18.01
N GLN A 336 48.74 -9.65 16.82
CA GLN A 336 48.16 -8.89 15.70
C GLN A 336 46.64 -8.97 15.64
N ASP A 337 46.03 -10.09 16.04
CA ASP A 337 44.63 -10.35 15.71
C ASP A 337 43.71 -10.44 16.93
N ILE A 338 44.24 -10.79 18.11
CA ILE A 338 43.47 -10.98 19.35
C ILE A 338 43.63 -9.80 20.29
N GLN A 339 44.88 -9.40 20.60
CA GLN A 339 45.14 -8.31 21.52
C GLN A 339 44.42 -7.00 21.14
N PRO A 340 44.39 -6.59 19.86
CA PRO A 340 43.71 -5.36 19.49
C PRO A 340 42.19 -5.37 19.73
N LEU A 341 41.55 -6.54 19.86
CA LEU A 341 40.12 -6.64 20.13
C LEU A 341 39.74 -6.11 21.52
N TRP A 342 40.68 -6.14 22.47
CA TRP A 342 40.36 -5.76 23.85
C TRP A 342 40.35 -4.25 24.07
N VAL A 343 41.13 -3.51 23.30
CA VAL A 343 41.40 -2.09 23.55
C VAL A 343 40.16 -1.21 23.32
N PRO A 344 39.41 -1.35 22.21
CA PRO A 344 38.24 -0.51 21.97
C PRO A 344 37.11 -0.76 22.98
N THR A 345 37.00 -1.99 23.48
CA THR A 345 35.75 -2.50 24.05
C THR A 345 35.88 -2.93 25.52
N CYS A 346 37.04 -3.43 25.95
CA CYS A 346 37.18 -4.11 27.23
C CYS A 346 38.13 -3.41 28.22
N THR A 347 39.15 -2.69 27.75
CA THR A 347 40.14 -2.06 28.65
C THR A 347 39.57 -0.93 29.51
N THR A 348 38.43 -0.34 29.13
CA THR A 348 37.74 0.68 29.93
C THR A 348 37.38 0.17 31.33
N CYS A 349 37.05 -1.12 31.45
CA CYS A 349 36.71 -1.75 32.73
C CYS A 349 37.77 -2.75 33.22
N HIS A 350 38.67 -3.19 32.34
CA HIS A 350 39.69 -4.22 32.60
C HIS A 350 41.12 -3.68 32.39
N SER A 351 41.52 -2.71 33.20
CA SER A 351 42.86 -2.11 33.25
C SER A 351 43.55 -2.36 34.61
N ASP A 352 44.56 -1.57 34.98
CA ASP A 352 45.42 -1.75 36.17
C ASP A 352 44.65 -1.90 37.50
N ASP A 353 43.48 -1.28 37.63
CA ASP A 353 42.65 -1.28 38.85
C ASP A 353 41.40 -2.19 38.76
N ALA A 354 41.35 -3.07 37.77
CA ALA A 354 40.16 -3.87 37.50
C ALA A 354 39.87 -4.93 38.58
N ALA A 355 38.59 -5.03 38.95
CA ALA A 355 38.11 -6.03 39.89
C ALA A 355 38.51 -7.45 39.44
N GLY A 356 39.08 -8.22 40.37
CA GLY A 356 39.48 -9.59 40.13
C GLY A 356 40.81 -9.77 39.39
N GLY A 357 41.60 -8.70 39.18
CA GLY A 357 42.96 -8.78 38.63
C GLY A 357 42.97 -9.25 37.17
N LEU A 358 42.02 -8.79 36.37
CA LEU A 358 42.01 -8.96 34.91
C LEU A 358 42.45 -7.65 34.27
N ASN A 359 43.65 -7.63 33.71
CA ASN A 359 44.14 -6.50 32.94
C ASN A 359 44.23 -6.92 31.46
N LEU A 360 43.50 -6.24 30.58
CA LEU A 360 43.45 -6.50 29.14
C LEU A 360 44.27 -5.49 28.32
N GLN A 361 45.02 -4.61 28.97
CA GLN A 361 45.94 -3.70 28.30
C GLN A 361 47.06 -4.46 27.61
N GLU A 362 47.60 -3.84 26.57
CA GLU A 362 48.70 -4.38 25.78
C GLU A 362 49.91 -4.72 26.68
N GLY A 363 50.53 -5.87 26.44
CA GLY A 363 51.64 -6.40 27.23
C GLY A 363 51.26 -7.05 28.57
N ARG A 364 50.01 -6.91 29.05
CA ARG A 364 49.52 -7.53 30.31
C ARG A 364 48.39 -8.55 30.11
N SER A 365 47.63 -8.38 29.04
CA SER A 365 46.46 -9.17 28.67
C SER A 365 46.69 -10.68 28.62
N TYR A 366 47.75 -11.13 27.94
CA TYR A 366 48.00 -12.56 27.75
C TYR A 366 48.15 -13.29 29.09
N ALA A 367 49.06 -12.78 29.93
CA ALA A 367 49.33 -13.34 31.26
C ALA A 367 48.13 -13.21 32.22
N SER A 368 47.21 -12.29 31.94
CA SER A 368 45.96 -12.12 32.70
C SER A 368 44.85 -13.06 32.24
N LEU A 369 44.94 -13.62 31.03
CA LEU A 369 43.91 -14.45 30.41
C LEU A 369 44.28 -15.95 30.42
N VAL A 370 45.44 -16.30 29.88
CA VAL A 370 45.74 -17.69 29.53
C VAL A 370 46.17 -18.48 30.76
N ASN A 371 45.51 -19.63 30.99
CA ASN A 371 45.70 -20.50 32.16
C ASN A 371 45.43 -19.86 33.53
N MET A 372 44.86 -18.65 33.56
CA MET A 372 44.49 -17.98 34.81
C MET A 372 43.08 -18.38 35.22
N LEU A 373 42.89 -18.75 36.49
CA LEU A 373 41.55 -19.04 37.01
C LEU A 373 40.66 -17.80 37.01
N GLY A 374 39.36 -18.03 36.79
CA GLY A 374 38.31 -17.07 37.04
C GLY A 374 38.23 -16.70 38.53
N ARG A 375 37.34 -15.78 38.86
CA ARG A 375 37.04 -15.42 40.25
C ARG A 375 35.54 -15.47 40.51
N GLY A 376 35.16 -15.42 41.79
CA GLY A 376 33.76 -15.47 42.19
C GLY A 376 33.13 -16.81 41.87
N SER A 377 31.91 -16.79 41.33
CA SER A 377 31.12 -17.98 41.00
C SER A 377 31.71 -18.88 39.91
N CYS A 378 32.78 -18.45 39.24
CA CYS A 378 33.40 -19.20 38.14
C CYS A 378 34.90 -19.41 38.35
N SER A 379 35.30 -19.52 39.62
CA SER A 379 36.67 -19.83 40.01
C SER A 379 37.16 -21.21 39.56
N SER A 380 36.25 -22.11 39.18
CA SER A 380 36.55 -23.43 38.63
C SER A 380 37.00 -23.40 37.16
N LEU A 381 36.71 -22.33 36.42
CA LEU A 381 37.05 -22.19 35.00
C LEU A 381 38.31 -21.36 34.82
N LYS A 382 39.12 -21.70 33.82
CA LYS A 382 40.17 -20.79 33.36
C LYS A 382 39.55 -19.69 32.51
N ARG A 383 40.07 -18.47 32.61
CA ARG A 383 39.72 -17.31 31.78
C ARG A 383 39.87 -17.66 30.30
N VAL A 384 41.02 -18.21 29.93
CA VAL A 384 41.22 -18.94 28.68
C VAL A 384 41.85 -20.29 29.01
N ASP A 385 41.18 -21.37 28.62
CA ASP A 385 41.71 -22.73 28.64
C ASP A 385 42.22 -23.12 27.24
N PRO A 386 43.55 -23.17 27.03
CA PRO A 386 44.13 -23.56 25.76
C PRO A 386 43.54 -24.85 25.18
N GLY A 387 43.04 -24.79 23.94
CA GLY A 387 42.43 -25.90 23.22
C GLY A 387 40.92 -26.07 23.45
N ASN A 388 40.36 -25.45 24.50
CA ASN A 388 38.98 -25.66 24.92
C ASN A 388 38.20 -24.33 24.93
N PRO A 389 37.71 -23.84 23.77
CA PRO A 389 36.99 -22.57 23.71
C PRO A 389 35.70 -22.58 24.51
N ASP A 390 34.94 -23.68 24.50
CA ASP A 390 33.65 -23.74 25.18
C ASP A 390 33.79 -23.81 26.71
N ASP A 391 34.92 -24.32 27.21
CA ASP A 391 35.27 -24.34 28.63
C ASP A 391 36.05 -23.09 29.09
N SER A 392 36.33 -22.17 28.15
CA SER A 392 36.99 -20.91 28.46
C SER A 392 35.99 -19.88 28.94
N LEU A 393 36.21 -19.36 30.16
CA LEU A 393 35.34 -18.35 30.76
C LEU A 393 35.19 -17.10 29.88
N LEU A 394 36.23 -16.70 29.14
CA LEU A 394 36.16 -15.60 28.18
C LEU A 394 35.04 -15.81 27.16
N VAL A 395 35.00 -16.97 26.51
CA VAL A 395 33.99 -17.33 25.49
C VAL A 395 32.61 -17.38 26.12
N GLN A 396 32.48 -18.01 27.29
CA GLN A 396 31.19 -18.07 27.99
C GLN A 396 30.65 -16.68 28.34
N LYS A 397 31.53 -15.75 28.72
CA LYS A 397 31.17 -14.36 29.05
C LYS A 397 30.78 -13.54 27.84
N ILE A 398 31.41 -13.72 26.69
CA ILE A 398 31.08 -12.94 25.48
C ILE A 398 29.87 -13.52 24.73
N SER A 399 29.60 -14.82 24.89
CA SER A 399 28.48 -15.52 24.27
C SER A 399 27.21 -15.59 25.14
N GLY A 400 27.27 -15.27 26.44
CA GLY A 400 26.09 -15.32 27.32
C GLY A 400 26.35 -15.01 28.79
N ASP A 401 25.41 -15.42 29.65
CA ASP A 401 25.35 -15.07 31.08
C ASP A 401 25.72 -16.23 32.04
N ASN A 402 26.28 -17.32 31.52
CA ASN A 402 26.55 -18.56 32.28
C ASN A 402 27.42 -18.35 33.52
N CYS A 403 28.18 -17.25 33.54
CA CYS A 403 29.05 -16.85 34.64
C CYS A 403 28.71 -15.45 35.17
N GLY A 404 27.42 -15.10 35.30
CA GLY A 404 26.98 -13.72 35.52
C GLY A 404 27.03 -12.90 34.23
N GLY A 405 26.73 -11.60 34.29
CA GLY A 405 26.42 -10.79 33.10
C GLY A 405 27.42 -10.88 31.92
N ARG A 406 26.85 -10.88 30.72
CA ARG A 406 27.51 -10.93 29.41
C ARG A 406 28.45 -9.74 29.20
N MET A 407 29.60 -10.00 28.62
CA MET A 407 30.60 -9.00 28.28
C MET A 407 30.56 -8.67 26.78
N PRO A 408 30.83 -7.41 26.39
CA PRO A 408 31.13 -6.27 27.26
C PRO A 408 29.86 -5.68 27.92
N GLN A 409 29.95 -5.25 29.18
CA GLN A 409 28.79 -4.74 29.93
C GLN A 409 28.17 -3.46 29.35
N LEU A 410 28.95 -2.67 28.61
CA LEU A 410 28.48 -1.43 28.00
C LEU A 410 27.77 -1.64 26.65
N ASP A 411 27.94 -2.82 26.02
CA ASP A 411 27.25 -3.22 24.78
C ASP A 411 27.16 -4.76 24.73
N THR A 412 26.17 -5.33 25.41
CA THR A 412 26.02 -6.78 25.56
C THR A 412 25.75 -7.50 24.24
N GLU A 413 25.41 -6.79 23.17
CA GLU A 413 25.16 -7.32 21.82
C GLU A 413 26.37 -7.17 20.88
N TYR A 414 27.48 -6.60 21.35
CA TYR A 414 28.64 -6.28 20.51
C TYR A 414 29.11 -7.47 19.65
N PHE A 415 29.24 -8.66 20.25
CA PHE A 415 29.67 -9.87 19.53
C PHE A 415 28.56 -10.49 18.67
N ASP A 416 27.28 -10.17 18.89
CA ASP A 416 26.20 -10.57 17.99
C ASP A 416 26.24 -9.72 16.70
N LYS A 417 26.61 -8.44 16.84
CA LYS A 417 26.84 -7.52 15.73
C LYS A 417 28.18 -7.79 15.02
N ASN A 418 29.15 -8.36 15.74
CA ASN A 418 30.50 -8.67 15.24
C ASN A 418 30.85 -10.16 15.42
N PRO A 419 30.08 -11.11 14.84
CA PRO A 419 30.25 -12.54 15.08
C PRO A 419 31.61 -13.10 14.61
N GLY A 420 32.26 -12.36 13.69
CA GLY A 420 33.61 -12.67 13.24
C GLY A 420 34.66 -12.59 14.34
N GLU A 421 34.53 -11.66 15.29
CA GLU A 421 35.50 -11.51 16.36
C GLU A 421 35.44 -12.68 17.35
N LEU A 422 34.23 -13.18 17.64
CA LEU A 422 34.05 -14.39 18.42
C LEU A 422 34.73 -15.60 17.76
N THR A 423 34.51 -15.79 16.46
CA THR A 423 35.15 -16.86 15.67
C THR A 423 36.67 -16.75 15.72
N ARG A 424 37.20 -15.53 15.65
CA ARG A 424 38.64 -15.26 15.76
C ARG A 424 39.19 -15.67 17.12
N ILE A 425 38.53 -15.26 18.21
CA ILE A 425 38.92 -15.62 19.58
C ILE A 425 38.87 -17.15 19.77
N ARG A 426 37.78 -17.79 19.35
CA ARG A 426 37.61 -19.25 19.45
C ARG A 426 38.68 -20.01 18.67
N SER A 427 38.99 -19.57 17.45
CA SER A 427 40.06 -20.17 16.63
C SER A 427 41.43 -20.03 17.27
N TRP A 428 41.75 -18.89 17.91
CA TRP A 428 42.99 -18.73 18.67
C TRP A 428 43.06 -19.66 19.89
N ILE A 429 41.96 -19.80 20.64
CA ILE A 429 41.90 -20.69 21.79
C ILE A 429 42.08 -22.15 21.35
N LEU A 430 41.38 -22.58 20.29
CA LEU A 430 41.49 -23.93 19.74
C LEU A 430 42.91 -24.30 19.29
N LEU A 431 43.70 -23.32 18.85
CA LEU A 431 45.12 -23.51 18.52
C LEU A 431 46.01 -23.74 19.75
N GLY A 432 45.46 -23.65 20.97
CA GLY A 432 46.21 -23.69 22.21
C GLY A 432 46.60 -22.32 22.74
N ALA A 433 45.91 -21.25 22.29
CA ALA A 433 46.10 -19.88 22.74
C ALA A 433 47.60 -19.43 22.76
N PRO A 434 48.36 -19.59 21.66
CA PRO A 434 49.77 -19.20 21.64
C PRO A 434 49.96 -17.69 21.84
N ASN A 435 51.05 -17.30 22.51
CA ASN A 435 51.50 -15.90 22.60
C ASN A 435 52.47 -15.57 21.46
N ASN A 436 51.95 -15.38 20.26
CA ASN A 436 52.72 -15.22 19.03
C ASN A 436 52.48 -13.89 18.30
#